data_AF-A0A365Y102-F1
#
_entry.id   AF-A0A365Y102-F1
#
_cell.length_a   1.000
_cell.length_b   1.000
_cell.length_c   1.000
_cell.angle_alpha   90.00
_cell.angle_beta   90.00
_cell.angle_gamma   90.00
#
_symmetry.space_group_name_H-M   'P 1'
#
loop_
_entity.id
_entity.type
_entity.pdbx_description
1 polymer ?
#
loop_
_entity_poly.entity_id
_entity_poly.type
_entity_poly.pdbx_seq_one_letter_code
_entity_poly.pdbx_strand_id
1 'polypeptide(L)'
;MWTKSYSVVTKEITKEQIWKLTTDIDNWKNWDGGVEFSKLQGEFKVGEHFILKPKGGPKVKIRLMEIIPNKRFTDMTSFPLAKMYGDHLYEETPEGLKITVTMSVKGLLSSLWVKLVAKNIMDHMPEDVANQIEHAKKISI
;
A
#
# COMPACT_ATOMS: atom_id res chain seq x y z
N MET A 1 3.85 9.62 -17.82
CA MET A 1 3.84 9.13 -16.42
C MET A 1 2.56 9.61 -15.81
N TRP A 2 1.85 8.75 -15.09
CA TRP A 2 0.62 9.09 -14.38
C TRP A 2 0.86 8.95 -12.88
N THR A 3 0.35 9.87 -12.09
CA THR A 3 0.48 9.87 -10.62
C THR A 3 -0.80 10.44 -10.00
N LYS A 4 -1.27 9.83 -8.91
CA LYS A 4 -2.39 10.33 -8.09
C LYS A 4 -2.09 10.01 -6.63
N SER A 5 -2.48 10.92 -5.74
CA SER A 5 -2.30 10.77 -4.29
C SER A 5 -3.62 10.89 -3.56
N TYR A 6 -3.73 10.17 -2.46
CA TYR A 6 -4.77 10.35 -1.45
C TYR A 6 -4.09 10.62 -0.11
N SER A 7 -4.61 11.58 0.65
CA SER A 7 -4.11 11.91 1.98
C SER A 7 -5.26 12.11 2.96
N VAL A 8 -5.04 11.66 4.19
CA VAL A 8 -5.94 11.89 5.33
C VAL A 8 -5.12 12.21 6.58
N VAL A 9 -5.68 13.01 7.49
CA VAL A 9 -5.10 13.26 8.81
C VAL A 9 -6.00 12.62 9.86
N THR A 10 -5.44 11.85 10.78
CA THR A 10 -6.17 11.20 11.87
C THR A 10 -5.42 11.30 13.20
N LYS A 11 -6.15 11.37 14.31
CA LYS A 11 -5.61 11.26 15.68
C LYS A 11 -5.88 9.88 16.30
N GLU A 12 -6.46 8.98 15.52
CA GLU A 12 -7.01 7.73 16.04
C GLU A 12 -5.97 6.61 16.21
N ILE A 13 -4.83 6.74 15.53
CA ILE A 13 -3.74 5.76 15.54
C ILE A 13 -2.39 6.48 15.53
N THR A 14 -1.34 5.77 15.93
CA THR A 14 0.04 6.23 15.78
C THR A 14 0.70 5.69 14.51
N LYS A 15 1.87 6.24 14.17
CA LYS A 15 2.67 5.78 13.03
C LYS A 15 3.16 4.33 13.21
N GLU A 16 3.45 3.90 14.43
CA GLU A 16 3.88 2.54 14.74
C GLU A 16 2.73 1.53 14.56
N GLN A 17 1.50 1.92 14.90
CA GLN A 17 0.29 1.10 14.72
C GLN A 17 0.04 0.82 13.24
N ILE A 18 -0.02 1.86 12.41
CA ILE A 18 -0.22 1.71 10.95
C ILE A 18 0.97 1.01 10.29
N TRP A 19 2.19 1.27 10.76
CA TRP A 19 3.38 0.59 10.26
C TRP A 19 3.32 -0.91 10.54
N LYS A 20 3.00 -1.31 11.77
CA LYS A 20 2.87 -2.71 12.14
C LYS A 20 1.75 -3.41 11.36
N LEU A 21 0.61 -2.75 11.15
CA LEU A 21 -0.48 -3.29 10.33
C LEU A 21 -0.03 -3.54 8.87
N THR A 22 0.57 -2.53 8.25
CA THR A 22 0.86 -2.55 6.81
C THR A 22 2.09 -3.41 6.49
N THR A 23 3.06 -3.51 7.39
CA THR A 23 4.25 -4.36 7.19
C THR A 23 4.04 -5.82 7.54
N ASP A 24 2.97 -6.18 8.27
CA ASP A 24 2.56 -7.57 8.54
C ASP A 24 1.80 -8.18 7.34
N ILE A 25 2.52 -8.31 6.22
CA ILE A 25 1.97 -8.72 4.92
C ILE A 25 1.24 -10.08 5.01
N ASP A 26 1.79 -11.03 5.76
CA ASP A 26 1.25 -12.40 5.85
C ASP A 26 -0.16 -12.43 6.45
N ASN A 27 -0.54 -11.40 7.20
CA ASN A 27 -1.82 -11.30 7.89
C ASN A 27 -2.82 -10.34 7.24
N TRP A 28 -2.52 -9.75 6.08
CA TRP A 28 -3.46 -8.86 5.39
C TRP A 28 -4.83 -9.49 5.13
N LYS A 29 -4.89 -10.77 4.74
CA LYS A 29 -6.16 -11.49 4.53
C LYS A 29 -7.11 -11.52 5.75
N ASN A 30 -6.61 -11.24 6.95
CA ASN A 30 -7.39 -11.29 8.19
C ASN A 30 -8.19 -10.00 8.43
N TRP A 31 -7.84 -8.90 7.76
CA TRP A 31 -8.44 -7.58 7.99
C TRP A 31 -8.77 -6.83 6.69
N ASP A 32 -8.02 -7.09 5.62
CA ASP A 32 -8.31 -6.52 4.30
C ASP A 32 -9.28 -7.43 3.54
N GLY A 33 -10.54 -6.99 3.48
CA GLY A 33 -11.60 -7.68 2.75
C GLY A 33 -11.34 -7.82 1.24
N GLY A 34 -10.42 -7.04 0.67
CA GLY A 34 -9.97 -7.12 -0.71
C GLY A 34 -8.87 -8.15 -0.98
N VAL A 35 -8.24 -8.70 0.06
CA VAL A 35 -7.11 -9.65 -0.06
C VAL A 35 -7.60 -11.09 0.06
N GLU A 36 -7.27 -11.92 -0.92
CA GLU A 36 -7.49 -13.37 -0.87
C GLU A 36 -6.26 -14.10 -0.28
N PHE A 37 -5.06 -13.64 -0.64
CA PHE A 37 -3.81 -14.20 -0.16
C PHE A 37 -2.69 -13.16 -0.18
N SER A 38 -1.83 -13.19 0.82
CA SER A 38 -0.63 -12.37 0.88
C SER A 38 0.49 -13.17 1.56
N LYS A 39 1.72 -13.04 1.06
CA LYS A 39 2.88 -13.72 1.63
C LYS A 39 4.18 -12.97 1.34
N LEU A 40 4.83 -12.48 2.38
CA LEU A 40 6.17 -11.95 2.34
C LEU A 40 7.18 -13.06 2.05
N GLN A 41 8.14 -12.77 1.17
CA GLN A 41 9.25 -13.64 0.85
C GLN A 41 10.48 -13.12 1.61
N GLY A 42 10.77 -13.71 2.77
CA GLY A 42 11.86 -13.27 3.64
C GLY A 42 11.44 -12.18 4.62
N GLU A 43 12.30 -11.19 4.82
CA GLU A 43 12.07 -10.06 5.73
C GLU A 43 11.45 -8.86 5.00
N PHE A 44 10.81 -7.96 5.73
CA PHE A 44 10.30 -6.71 5.17
C PHE A 44 11.47 -5.75 4.94
N LYS A 45 12.21 -5.98 3.85
CA LYS A 45 13.49 -5.33 3.53
C LYS A 45 13.55 -4.90 2.07
N VAL A 46 14.27 -3.81 1.80
CA VAL A 46 14.50 -3.32 0.43
C VAL A 46 15.12 -4.41 -0.44
N GLY A 47 14.56 -4.61 -1.63
CA GLY A 47 14.98 -5.63 -2.58
C GLY A 47 14.18 -6.93 -2.48
N GLU A 48 13.59 -7.22 -1.32
CA GLU A 48 12.72 -8.37 -1.12
C GLU A 48 11.36 -8.20 -1.81
N HIS A 49 10.57 -9.27 -1.79
CA HIS A 49 9.30 -9.33 -2.49
C HIS A 49 8.21 -9.89 -1.60
N PHE A 50 6.97 -9.62 -1.98
CA PHE A 50 5.82 -10.36 -1.48
C PHE A 50 4.90 -10.74 -2.63
N ILE A 51 4.12 -11.79 -2.40
CA ILE A 51 3.07 -12.23 -3.32
C ILE A 51 1.75 -11.74 -2.76
N LEU A 52 0.98 -11.02 -3.59
CA LEU A 52 -0.36 -10.57 -3.27
C LEU A 52 -1.35 -11.20 -4.26
N LYS A 53 -2.48 -11.68 -3.76
CA LYS A 53 -3.64 -12.07 -4.55
C LYS A 53 -4.84 -11.25 -4.07
N PRO A 54 -5.28 -10.23 -4.81
CA PRO A 54 -6.53 -9.57 -4.52
C PRO A 54 -7.70 -10.49 -4.91
N LYS A 55 -8.86 -10.30 -4.29
CA LYS A 55 -10.09 -10.98 -4.70
C LYS A 55 -10.45 -10.59 -6.13
N GLY A 56 -10.77 -11.58 -6.96
CA GLY A 56 -11.12 -11.36 -8.37
C GLY A 56 -9.94 -11.00 -9.28
N GLY A 57 -8.70 -10.99 -8.78
CA GLY A 57 -7.50 -10.69 -9.56
C GLY A 57 -6.43 -11.80 -9.51
N PRO A 58 -5.41 -11.71 -10.38
CA PRO A 58 -4.33 -12.68 -10.42
C PRO A 58 -3.36 -12.48 -9.25
N LYS A 59 -2.54 -13.51 -8.97
CA LYS A 59 -1.37 -13.34 -8.09
C LYS A 59 -0.37 -12.39 -8.74
N VAL A 60 0.08 -11.40 -7.98
CA VAL A 60 1.10 -10.44 -8.38
C VAL A 60 2.30 -10.53 -7.44
N LYS A 61 3.50 -10.44 -8.01
CA LYS A 61 4.76 -10.33 -7.26
C LYS A 61 5.13 -8.86 -7.17
N ILE A 62 5.25 -8.37 -5.95
CA ILE A 62 5.50 -6.96 -5.64
C ILE A 62 6.87 -6.87 -4.97
N ARG A 63 7.68 -5.89 -5.37
CA ARG A 63 9.04 -5.67 -4.85
C ARG A 63 9.06 -4.48 -3.90
N LEU A 64 9.72 -4.62 -2.75
CA LEU A 64 9.98 -3.52 -1.82
C LEU A 64 11.17 -2.69 -2.33
N MET A 65 10.97 -1.39 -2.50
CA MET A 65 11.91 -0.48 -3.16
C MET A 65 12.59 0.49 -2.20
N GLU A 66 11.86 0.98 -1.20
CA GLU A 66 12.38 1.88 -0.15
C GLU A 66 11.66 1.57 1.15
N ILE A 67 12.38 1.60 2.27
CA ILE A 67 11.82 1.36 3.61
C ILE A 67 12.52 2.30 4.60
N ILE A 68 11.72 3.13 5.25
CA ILE A 68 12.11 3.97 6.37
C ILE A 68 11.11 3.66 7.50
N PRO A 69 11.53 2.89 8.53
CA PRO A 69 10.65 2.45 9.60
C PRO A 69 9.76 3.55 10.18
N ASN A 70 8.48 3.24 10.36
CA ASN A 70 7.44 4.14 10.89
C ASN A 70 7.23 5.44 10.10
N LYS A 71 7.76 5.55 8.88
CA LYS A 71 7.71 6.79 8.10
C LYS A 71 7.31 6.55 6.66
N ARG A 72 7.97 5.62 5.96
CA ARG A 72 7.76 5.44 4.54
C ARG A 72 8.09 4.04 4.07
N PHE A 73 7.30 3.50 3.16
CA PHE A 73 7.79 2.45 2.28
C PHE A 73 7.26 2.64 0.87
N THR A 74 8.04 2.19 -0.11
CA THR A 74 7.61 2.13 -1.50
C THR A 74 7.69 0.71 -2.02
N ASP A 75 6.72 0.34 -2.83
CA ASP A 75 6.68 -0.94 -3.51
C ASP A 75 6.51 -0.75 -5.02
N MET A 76 6.83 -1.81 -5.77
CA MET A 76 6.75 -1.79 -7.22
C MET A 76 6.18 -3.08 -7.77
N THR A 77 5.15 -2.92 -8.60
CA THR A 77 4.55 -3.98 -9.39
C THR A 77 4.97 -3.83 -10.86
N SER A 78 5.44 -4.92 -11.46
CA SER A 78 5.78 -4.95 -12.89
C SER A 78 4.60 -5.42 -13.73
N PHE A 79 4.30 -4.68 -14.79
CA PHE A 79 3.31 -5.01 -15.81
C PHE A 79 3.98 -5.14 -17.18
N PRO A 80 3.33 -5.80 -18.16
CA PRO A 80 3.76 -5.72 -19.55
C PRO A 80 3.97 -4.27 -20.01
N LEU A 81 5.22 -3.93 -20.34
CA LEU A 81 5.66 -2.61 -20.80
C LEU A 81 5.35 -1.43 -19.86
N ALA A 82 5.12 -1.69 -18.57
CA ALA A 82 4.93 -0.66 -17.56
C ALA A 82 5.32 -1.12 -16.15
N LYS A 83 5.49 -0.16 -15.24
CA LYS A 83 5.68 -0.37 -13.81
C LYS A 83 4.73 0.53 -13.05
N MET A 84 4.20 0.03 -11.96
CA MET A 84 3.39 0.77 -11.00
C MET A 84 4.10 0.79 -9.66
N TYR A 85 4.00 1.93 -8.98
CA TYR A 85 4.65 2.18 -7.70
C TYR A 85 3.61 2.65 -6.70
N GLY A 86 3.55 1.98 -5.55
CA GLY A 86 2.86 2.44 -4.35
C GLY A 86 3.86 3.14 -3.43
N ASP A 87 3.55 4.35 -2.99
CA ASP A 87 4.32 5.09 -2.00
C ASP A 87 3.44 5.40 -0.80
N HIS A 88 3.80 4.83 0.34
CA HIS A 88 3.08 4.94 1.61
C HIS A 88 3.91 5.81 2.54
N LEU A 89 3.38 6.96 2.92
CA LEU A 89 4.06 7.97 3.72
C LEU A 89 3.22 8.31 4.97
N TYR A 90 3.89 8.32 6.12
CA TYR A 90 3.32 8.60 7.43
C TYR A 90 4.08 9.77 8.06
N GLU A 91 3.38 10.87 8.30
CA GLU A 91 3.96 12.13 8.79
C GLU A 91 3.22 12.59 10.05
N GLU A 92 3.95 12.87 11.13
CA GLU A 92 3.35 13.53 12.30
C GLU A 92 3.16 15.02 12.01
N THR A 93 1.95 15.51 12.24
CA THR A 93 1.59 16.93 12.16
C THR A 93 0.93 17.38 13.46
N PRO A 94 0.83 18.70 13.73
CA PRO A 94 0.11 19.20 14.90
C PRO A 94 -1.36 18.74 14.96
N GLU A 95 -1.97 18.43 13.81
CA GLU A 95 -3.36 18.01 13.66
C GLU A 95 -3.54 16.48 13.79
N GLY A 96 -2.45 15.70 13.78
CA GLY A 96 -2.47 14.24 13.91
C GLY A 96 -1.46 13.54 13.00
N LEU A 97 -1.62 12.23 12.84
CA LEU A 97 -0.87 11.46 11.86
C LEU A 97 -1.48 11.70 10.47
N LYS A 98 -0.69 12.26 9.56
CA LYS A 98 -1.02 12.35 8.14
C LYS A 98 -0.55 11.09 7.43
N ILE A 99 -1.48 10.39 6.81
CA ILE A 99 -1.24 9.22 5.97
C ILE A 99 -1.41 9.66 4.52
N THR A 100 -0.41 9.39 3.69
CA THR A 100 -0.46 9.66 2.25
C THR A 100 -0.10 8.41 1.48
N VAL A 101 -0.99 8.01 0.57
CA VAL A 101 -0.73 6.95 -0.41
C VAL A 101 -0.66 7.56 -1.79
N THR A 102 0.47 7.41 -2.46
CA THR A 102 0.69 7.91 -3.83
C THR A 102 0.90 6.74 -4.77
N MET A 103 0.08 6.66 -5.81
CA MET A 103 0.19 5.67 -6.86
C MET A 103 0.77 6.31 -8.11
N SER A 104 1.82 5.71 -8.69
CA SER A 104 2.44 6.17 -9.93
C SER A 104 2.58 5.05 -10.95
N VAL A 105 2.30 5.32 -12.23
CA VAL A 105 2.45 4.36 -13.34
C VAL A 105 3.34 4.96 -14.43
N LYS A 106 4.38 4.21 -14.82
CA LYS A 106 5.36 4.61 -15.85
C LYS A 106 5.61 3.49 -16.84
N GLY A 107 5.67 3.83 -18.13
CA GLY A 107 5.98 2.89 -19.21
C GLY A 107 5.17 3.17 -20.48
N LEU A 108 5.47 2.41 -21.54
CA LEU A 108 4.84 2.56 -22.86
C LEU A 108 3.34 2.30 -22.80
N LEU A 109 2.91 1.30 -22.02
CA LEU A 109 1.49 0.96 -21.84
C LEU A 109 0.88 1.58 -20.56
N SER A 110 1.48 2.64 -20.01
CA SER A 110 0.99 3.25 -18.76
C SER A 110 -0.51 3.61 -18.81
N SER A 111 -0.99 4.22 -19.88
CA SER A 111 -2.41 4.59 -20.03
C SER A 111 -3.37 3.40 -19.98
N LEU A 112 -2.95 2.23 -20.46
CA LEU A 112 -3.75 0.99 -20.39
C LEU A 112 -3.85 0.51 -18.95
N TRP A 113 -2.71 0.38 -18.27
CA TRP A 113 -2.65 -0.11 -16.88
C TRP A 113 -3.29 0.87 -15.89
N VAL A 114 -3.26 2.17 -16.17
CA VAL A 114 -4.01 3.17 -15.39
C VAL A 114 -5.51 2.90 -15.46
N LYS A 115 -6.06 2.65 -16.66
CA LYS A 115 -7.49 2.39 -16.84
C LYS A 115 -7.93 1.05 -16.24
N LEU A 116 -7.11 0.01 -16.40
CA LEU A 116 -7.46 -1.34 -15.95
C LEU A 116 -7.27 -1.56 -14.44
N VAL A 117 -6.26 -0.91 -13.83
CA VAL A 117 -5.83 -1.23 -12.46
C VAL A 117 -5.76 0.02 -11.59
N ALA A 118 -4.88 0.97 -11.93
CA ALA A 118 -4.53 2.05 -10.98
C ALA A 118 -5.70 2.98 -10.66
N LYS A 119 -6.60 3.22 -11.62
CA LYS A 119 -7.81 4.03 -11.39
C LYS A 119 -8.73 3.35 -10.37
N ASN A 120 -9.01 2.06 -10.54
CA ASN A 120 -9.86 1.32 -9.59
C ASN A 120 -9.27 1.32 -8.17
N ILE A 121 -7.95 1.15 -8.04
CA ILE A 121 -7.26 1.24 -6.74
C ILE A 121 -7.45 2.64 -6.13
N MET A 122 -7.19 3.70 -6.90
CA MET A 122 -7.28 5.07 -6.38
C MET A 122 -8.70 5.54 -6.13
N ASP A 123 -9.70 4.97 -6.81
CA ASP A 123 -11.11 5.28 -6.59
C ASP A 123 -11.63 4.66 -5.28
N HIS A 124 -11.02 3.57 -4.80
CA HIS A 124 -11.33 2.91 -3.51
C HIS A 124 -10.32 3.21 -2.39
N MET A 125 -9.35 4.09 -2.64
CA MET A 125 -8.29 4.43 -1.70
C MET A 125 -8.81 5.06 -0.39
N PRO A 126 -9.84 5.93 -0.40
CA PRO A 126 -10.41 6.44 0.84
C PRO A 126 -10.94 5.32 1.76
N GLU A 127 -11.66 4.34 1.19
CA GLU A 127 -12.20 3.20 1.93
C GLU A 127 -11.08 2.28 2.44
N ASP A 128 -10.07 2.04 1.61
CA ASP A 128 -8.90 1.23 1.98
C ASP A 128 -8.14 1.84 3.17
N VAL A 129 -7.81 3.14 3.11
CA VAL A 129 -7.11 3.82 4.21
C VAL A 129 -7.99 3.90 5.46
N ALA A 130 -9.31 4.08 5.33
CA ALA A 130 -10.22 4.03 6.47
C ALA A 130 -10.23 2.64 7.14
N ASN A 131 -10.25 1.56 6.34
CA ASN A 131 -10.18 0.18 6.83
C ASN A 131 -8.84 -0.09 7.55
N GLN A 132 -7.73 0.39 6.98
CA GLN A 132 -6.42 0.32 7.63
C GLN A 132 -6.42 1.05 8.97
N ILE A 133 -7.00 2.25 9.05
CA ILE A 133 -7.09 2.99 10.33
C ILE A 133 -7.92 2.20 11.35
N GLU A 134 -9.07 1.65 10.94
CA GLU A 134 -9.93 0.87 11.83
C GLU A 134 -9.20 -0.34 12.44
N HIS A 135 -8.42 -1.05 11.65
CA HIS A 135 -7.70 -2.22 12.10
C HIS A 135 -6.38 -1.90 12.82
N ALA A 136 -5.72 -0.80 12.47
CA ALA A 136 -4.52 -0.33 13.16
C ALA A 136 -4.82 0.09 14.62
N LYS A 137 -6.01 0.63 14.91
CA LYS A 137 -6.46 0.94 16.29
C LYS A 137 -6.39 -0.27 17.24
N LYS A 138 -6.59 -1.47 16.69
CA LYS A 138 -6.66 -2.73 17.45
C LYS A 138 -5.27 -3.28 17.78
N ILE A 139 -4.22 -2.69 17.21
CA ILE A 139 -2.83 -3.11 17.43
C ILE A 139 -2.25 -2.42 18.66
N SER A 140 -1.76 -3.22 19.60
CA SER A 140 -0.93 -2.74 20.72
C SER A 140 0.53 -2.58 20.28
N ILE A 141 1.15 -1.50 20.75
CA ILE A 141 2.57 -1.16 20.54
C ILE A 141 3.32 -1.36 21.84
#